data_AF-A0A6L6A7M3-F1
#
_entry.id   AF-A0A6L6A7M3-F1
#
_cell.length_a   1.000
_cell.length_b   1.000
_cell.length_c   1.000
_cell.angle_alpha   90.00
_cell.angle_beta   90.00
_cell.angle_gamma   90.00
#
_symmetry.space_group_name_H-M   'P 1'
#
loop_
_entity.id
_entity.type
_entity.pdbx_description
1 polymer ?
#
loop_
_entity_poly.entity_id
_entity_poly.type
_entity_poly.pdbx_seq_one_letter_code
_entity_poly.pdbx_strand_id
1 'polypeptide(L)' 'SVSARPSDALALALRVKANILVSHELMDSAGIEIPTAGNGESEVEAFKEFLDQINPEDFA' A
#
# COMPACT_ATOMS: atom_id res chain seq x y z
N SER A 1 11.14 24.03 -10.38
CA SER A 1 10.80 22.81 -9.63
C SER A 1 11.79 22.65 -8.49
N VAL A 2 11.39 21.96 -7.42
CA VAL A 2 12.26 21.65 -6.28
C VAL A 2 12.43 20.14 -6.22
N SER A 3 13.67 19.66 -6.10
CA SER A 3 13.93 18.23 -5.91
C SER A 3 13.54 17.81 -4.49
N ALA A 4 12.85 16.68 -4.37
CA ALA A 4 12.44 16.12 -3.09
C ALA A 4 12.40 14.60 -3.19
N ARG A 5 12.70 13.90 -2.09
CA ARG A 5 12.43 12.46 -2.01
C ARG A 5 10.92 12.24 -1.98
N PRO A 6 10.40 11.13 -2.53
CA PRO A 6 8.95 10.85 -2.53
C PRO A 6 8.33 10.91 -1.12
N SER A 7 9.05 10.43 -0.09
CA SER A 7 8.58 10.47 1.30
C SER A 7 8.33 11.89 1.82
N ASP A 8 9.25 12.82 1.51
CA ASP A 8 9.17 14.20 1.99
C ASP A 8 8.05 14.96 1.25
N ALA A 9 7.95 14.76 -0.07
CA ALA A 9 6.90 15.35 -0.89
C ALA A 9 5.50 14.89 -0.44
N LEU A 10 5.33 13.60 -0.15
CA LEU A 10 4.07 13.03 0.32
C LEU A 10 3.69 13.57 1.71
N ALA A 11 4.64 13.61 2.65
CA ALA A 11 4.41 14.12 3.99
C ALA A 11 3.95 15.59 4.01
N LEU A 12 4.52 16.42 3.11
CA LEU A 12 4.10 17.80 2.94
C LEU A 12 2.72 17.89 2.31
N ALA A 13 2.47 17.18 1.21
CA ALA A 13 1.19 17.21 0.50
C ALA A 13 0.02 16.85 1.42
N LEU A 14 0.16 15.82 2.25
CA LEU A 14 -0.84 15.42 3.24
C LEU A 14 -1.12 16.52 4.27
N ARG A 15 -0.08 17.19 4.78
CA ARG A 15 -0.22 18.22 5.82
C ARG A 15 -0.90 19.48 5.32
N VAL A 16 -0.64 19.87 4.07
CA VAL A 16 -1.24 21.07 3.46
C VAL A 16 -2.49 20.76 2.64
N LYS A 17 -2.90 19.49 2.55
CA LYS A 17 -4.02 19.01 1.75
C LYS A 17 -3.88 19.36 0.25
N ALA A 18 -2.66 19.22 -0.27
CA ALA A 18 -2.41 19.40 -1.70
C ALA A 18 -2.76 18.12 -2.48
N ASN A 19 -3.11 18.29 -3.76
CA ASN A 19 -3.32 17.18 -4.68
C ASN A 19 -2.01 16.40 -4.87
N ILE A 20 -2.10 15.07 -4.82
CA ILE A 20 -1.00 14.17 -5.11
C ILE A 20 -1.20 13.65 -6.53
N LEU A 21 -0.21 13.87 -7.40
CA LEU A 21 -0.23 13.41 -8.78
C LEU A 21 0.96 12.49 -9.03
N VAL A 22 0.76 11.55 -9.95
CA VAL A 22 1.80 10.65 -10.44
C VAL A 22 1.75 10.62 -11.96
N SER A 23 2.89 10.38 -12.62
CA SER A 23 2.91 10.22 -14.07
C SER A 23 2.21 8.92 -14.47
N HIS A 24 1.57 8.93 -15.65
CA HIS A 24 0.91 7.75 -16.19
C HIS A 24 1.91 6.59 -16.37
N GLU A 25 3.11 6.87 -16.89
CA GLU A 25 4.17 5.88 -17.07
C GLU A 25 4.58 5.18 -15.76
N LEU A 26 4.62 5.91 -14.64
CA LEU A 26 4.92 5.30 -13.33
C LEU A 26 3.74 4.47 -12.83
N MET A 27 2.50 4.91 -13.09
CA MET A 27 1.32 4.11 -12.78
C MET A 27 1.28 2.81 -13.61
N ASP A 28 1.62 2.86 -14.89
CA ASP A 28 1.63 1.69 -15.76
C ASP A 28 2.71 0.66 -15.35
N SER A 29 3.86 1.15 -14.86
CA SER A 29 5.00 0.31 -14.52
C SER A 29 5.01 -0.22 -13.09
N ALA A 30 4.48 0.55 -12.13
CA ALA A 30 4.55 0.23 -10.70
C ALA A 30 3.18 0.29 -9.98
N GLY A 31 2.12 0.66 -10.68
CA GLY A 31 0.76 0.66 -10.13
C GLY A 31 0.25 -0.75 -9.88
N ILE A 32 -0.55 -0.89 -8.84
CA ILE A 32 -1.25 -2.14 -8.52
C ILE A 32 -2.75 -1.84 -8.60
N GLU A 33 -3.45 -2.57 -9.45
CA GLU A 33 -4.91 -2.51 -9.50
C GLU A 33 -5.48 -3.17 -8.24
N ILE A 34 -6.21 -2.40 -7.44
CA ILE A 34 -6.91 -2.92 -6.27
C ILE A 34 -8.32 -3.33 -6.73
N PRO A 35 -8.71 -4.62 -6.65
CA PRO A 35 -10.04 -5.07 -7.03
C PRO A 35 -11.11 -4.39 -6.15
N THR A 36 -12.11 -3.76 -6.76
CA THR A 36 -13.06 -2.90 -6.03
C THR A 36 -14.17 -3.64 -5.28
N ALA A 37 -14.21 -4.97 -5.28
CA ALA A 37 -15.18 -5.73 -4.47
C ALA A 37 -14.75 -7.19 -4.31
N GLY A 38 -14.64 -7.67 -3.06
CA GLY A 38 -14.74 -9.10 -2.72
C GLY A 38 -13.50 -9.79 -2.14
N ASN A 39 -12.28 -9.33 -2.43
CA ASN A 39 -11.09 -10.11 -2.03
C ASN A 39 -10.45 -9.70 -0.70
N GLY A 40 -10.73 -8.51 -0.18
CA GLY A 40 -10.13 -8.06 1.09
C GLY A 40 -10.58 -8.88 2.30
N GLU A 41 -11.84 -9.32 2.34
CA GLU A 41 -12.34 -10.19 3.41
C GLU A 41 -11.79 -11.62 3.26
N SER A 42 -11.72 -12.16 2.05
CA SER A 42 -11.15 -13.50 1.82
C SER A 42 -9.65 -13.56 2.11
N GLU A 43 -8.91 -12.49 1.80
CA GLU A 43 -7.48 -12.40 2.13
C GLU A 43 -7.25 -12.24 3.63
N VAL A 44 -8.13 -11.51 4.34
CA VAL A 44 -8.08 -11.40 5.80
C VAL A 44 -8.45 -12.72 6.48
N GLU A 45 -9.46 -13.44 5.99
CA GLU A 45 -9.81 -14.78 6.50
C GLU A 45 -8.67 -15.79 6.24
N ALA A 46 -8.10 -15.82 5.03
CA ALA A 46 -6.93 -16.65 4.73
C ALA A 46 -5.71 -16.30 5.60
N PHE A 47 -5.53 -15.01 5.92
CA PHE A 47 -4.47 -14.56 6.83
C PHE A 47 -4.74 -14.99 8.28
N LYS A 48 -6.00 -15.00 8.75
CA LYS A 48 -6.35 -15.54 10.08
C LYS A 48 -6.13 -17.05 10.16
N GLU A 49 -6.58 -17.80 9.16
CA GLU A 49 -6.35 -19.26 9.09
C GLU A 49 -4.85 -19.60 9.08
N PHE A 50 -4.05 -18.77 8.40
CA PHE A 50 -2.59 -18.88 8.43
C PHE A 50 -2.02 -18.64 9.83
N LEU A 51 -2.48 -17.61 10.56
CA LEU A 51 -2.05 -17.34 11.94
C LEU A 51 -2.46 -18.45 12.92
N ASP A 52 -3.59 -19.12 12.70
CA ASP A 52 -4.04 -20.23 13.54
C ASP A 52 -3.18 -21.50 13.38
N GLN A 53 -2.45 -21.64 12.26
CA GLN A 53 -1.63 -22.82 11.96
C GLN A 53 -0.15 -22.69 12.35
N ILE A 54 0.31 -21.49 12.71
CA ILE A 54 1.71 -21.23 13.04
C ILE A 54 1.86 -20.91 14.52
N ASN A 55 2.88 -21.49 15.16
CA ASN A 55 3.16 -21.19 16.55
C ASN A 55 4.01 -19.91 16.64
N PRO A 56 3.87 -19.10 17.70
CA PRO A 56 4.66 -17.87 17.87
C PRO A 56 6.18 -18.08 17.78
N GLU A 57 6.65 -19.29 18.10
CA GLU A 57 8.05 -19.71 18.05
C GLU A 57 8.58 -19.86 16.60
N ASP A 58 7.72 -19.97 15.59
CA ASP A 58 8.11 -20.12 14.16
C ASP A 58 8.58 -18.79 13.52
N PHE A 59 8.46 -17.67 14.25
CA PHE A 59 8.89 -16.34 13.82
C PHE A 59 10.23 -15.89 14.42
N ALA A 60 10.85 -16.72 15.27
CA ALA A 60 12.07 -16.42 16.00
C ALA A 60 13.36 -16.72 15.21
#